data_AF-H9FMH6-F1
#
_entry.id   AF-H9FMH6-F1
#
_cell.length_a   1.000
_cell.length_b   1.000
_cell.length_c   1.000
_cell.angle_alpha   90.00
_cell.angle_beta   90.00
_cell.angle_gamma   90.00
#
_symmetry.space_group_name_H-M   'P 1'
#
loop_
_entity.id
_entity.type
_entity.pdbx_description
1 polymer ?
#
loop_
_entity_poly.entity_id
_entity_poly.type
_entity_poly.pdbx_seq_one_letter_code
_entity_poly.pdbx_strand_id
1 'polypeptide(L)' 'YHDESLGVHINVVLVRMIMLGYAKSISLIERGNPSRSLENVCRWASQQQRSDLNHSEHHDHAIFLTRQDFGPAGMQGYA' A
#
# COMPACT_ATOMS: atom_id res chain seq x y z
N TYR A 1 -9.13 -9.88 -9.25
CA TYR A 1 -8.58 -11.21 -8.92
C TYR A 1 -9.64 -12.22 -9.31
N HIS A 2 -9.68 -12.56 -10.61
CA HIS A 2 -10.84 -13.26 -11.21
C HIS A 2 -10.45 -14.57 -11.89
N ASP A 3 -9.20 -15.00 -11.77
CA ASP A 3 -8.78 -16.30 -12.28
C ASP A 3 -9.39 -17.41 -11.42
N GLU A 4 -9.99 -18.42 -12.06
CA GLU A 4 -10.71 -19.49 -11.36
C GLU A 4 -9.78 -20.33 -10.46
N SER A 5 -8.46 -20.35 -10.72
CA SER A 5 -7.50 -21.07 -9.88
C SER A 5 -7.45 -20.57 -8.42
N LEU A 6 -7.93 -19.35 -8.16
CA LEU A 6 -8.04 -18.80 -6.80
C LEU A 6 -9.10 -19.52 -5.96
N GLY A 7 -10.08 -20.20 -6.58
CA GLY A 7 -11.17 -20.91 -5.88
C GLY A 7 -12.14 -19.99 -5.10
N VAL A 8 -11.94 -18.67 -5.14
CA VAL A 8 -12.76 -17.65 -4.48
C VAL A 8 -12.90 -16.41 -5.36
N HIS A 9 -14.01 -15.69 -5.20
CA HIS A 9 -14.27 -14.46 -5.93
C HIS A 9 -13.73 -13.26 -5.15
N ILE A 10 -12.70 -12.59 -5.69
CA ILE A 10 -12.12 -11.39 -5.10
C ILE A 10 -12.30 -10.20 -6.05
N ASN A 11 -13.16 -9.27 -5.64
CA ASN A 11 -13.38 -8.00 -6.32
C ASN A 11 -12.50 -6.91 -5.71
N VAL A 12 -11.75 -6.19 -6.55
CA VAL A 12 -10.96 -5.03 -6.11
C VAL A 12 -11.68 -3.77 -6.57
N VAL A 13 -12.04 -2.92 -5.61
CA VAL A 13 -12.77 -1.67 -5.84
C VAL A 13 -11.93 -0.50 -5.34
N LEU A 14 -11.77 0.54 -6.17
CA LEU A 14 -11.06 1.75 -5.78
C LEU A 14 -12.02 2.72 -5.10
N VAL A 15 -11.86 2.94 -3.80
CA VAL A 15 -12.71 3.88 -3.01
C VAL A 15 -12.08 5.27 -2.84
N ARG A 16 -10.75 5.38 -2.92
CA ARG A 16 -10.02 6.65 -2.75
C ARG A 16 -8.65 6.62 -3.41
N MET A 17 -8.25 7.74 -4.02
CA MET A 17 -6.89 7.98 -4.51
C MET A 17 -6.31 9.21 -3.83
N ILE A 18 -5.10 9.10 -3.28
CA ILE A 18 -4.40 10.21 -2.62
C ILE A 18 -3.07 10.44 -3.34
N MET A 19 -2.92 11.62 -3.94
CA MET A 19 -1.65 12.05 -4.54
C MET A 19 -0.80 12.75 -3.48
N LEU A 20 0.38 12.22 -3.20
CA LEU A 20 1.31 12.82 -2.25
C LEU A 20 2.25 13.82 -2.93
N GLY A 21 2.48 14.94 -2.24
CA GLY A 21 3.56 15.86 -2.60
C GLY A 21 4.94 15.22 -2.42
N TYR A 22 5.93 15.75 -3.16
CA TYR A 22 7.30 15.22 -3.23
C TYR A 22 7.96 15.00 -1.85
N ALA A 23 7.88 16.00 -0.96
CA ALA A 23 8.50 15.89 0.37
C ALA A 23 7.91 14.74 1.19
N LYS A 24 6.57 14.57 1.13
CA LYS A 24 5.90 13.48 1.85
C LYS A 24 6.24 12.13 1.23
N SER A 25 6.24 12.02 -0.10
CA SER A 25 6.50 10.74 -0.77
C SER A 25 7.92 10.21 -0.50
N ILE A 26 8.93 11.10 -0.41
CA ILE A 26 10.29 10.70 -0.01
C ILE A 26 10.35 10.31 1.46
N SER A 27 9.69 11.07 2.35
CA SER A 27 9.75 10.78 3.79
C SER A 27 9.19 9.40 4.20
N LEU A 28 8.39 8.76 3.32
CA LEU A 28 7.81 7.44 3.58
C LEU A 28 8.73 6.30 3.18
N ILE A 29 9.79 6.57 2.40
CA ILE A 29 10.66 5.54 1.84
C ILE A 29 12.05 5.61 2.46
N GLU A 30 12.47 4.51 3.07
CA GLU A 30 13.84 4.30 3.57
C GLU A 30 14.60 3.45 2.56
N ARG A 31 15.55 4.07 1.86
CA ARG A 31 16.31 3.39 0.80
C ARG A 31 17.12 2.23 1.36
N GLY A 32 17.00 1.06 0.72
CA GLY A 32 17.70 -0.16 1.14
C GLY A 32 17.09 -0.84 2.37
N ASN A 33 15.96 -0.34 2.89
CA ASN A 33 15.25 -0.96 4.01
C ASN A 33 13.74 -1.09 3.70
N PRO A 34 13.34 -2.17 3.01
CA PRO A 34 11.93 -2.40 2.68
C PRO A 34 11.02 -2.50 3.89
N SER A 35 11.49 -3.13 4.96
CA SER A 35 10.72 -3.31 6.19
C SER A 35 10.39 -1.97 6.85
N ARG A 36 11.38 -1.07 6.94
CA ARG A 36 11.16 0.29 7.46
C ARG A 36 10.24 1.11 6.56
N SER A 37 10.40 1.00 5.24
CA SER A 37 9.52 1.66 4.27
C SER A 37 8.07 1.20 4.41
N LEU A 38 7.85 -0.11 4.56
CA LEU A 38 6.51 -0.68 4.80
C LEU A 38 5.92 -0.16 6.12
N GLU A 39 6.68 -0.14 7.20
CA GLU A 39 6.21 0.38 8.49
C GLU A 39 5.77 1.86 8.39
N ASN A 40 6.58 2.68 7.72
CA ASN A 40 6.28 4.10 7.51
C ASN A 40 4.99 4.28 6.69
N VAL A 41 4.84 3.52 5.61
CA VAL A 41 3.63 3.53 4.76
C VAL A 41 2.41 3.05 5.53
N CYS A 42 2.49 1.95 6.28
CA CYS A 42 1.38 1.43 7.09
C CYS A 42 0.93 2.44 8.15
N ARG A 43 1.88 3.08 8.83
CA ARG A 43 1.58 4.13 9.82
C ARG A 43 0.92 5.35 9.18
N TRP A 44 1.36 5.75 7.99
CA TRP A 44 0.72 6.85 7.27
C TRP A 44 -0.68 6.47 6.76
N ALA A 45 -0.85 5.28 6.21
CA ALA A 45 -2.12 4.79 5.70
C ALA A 45 -3.17 4.68 6.81
N SER A 46 -2.80 4.21 8.00
CA SER A 46 -3.72 4.16 9.15
C SER A 46 -4.21 5.55 9.57
N GLN A 47 -3.39 6.60 9.42
CA GLN A 47 -3.81 7.98 9.66
C GLN A 47 -4.80 8.51 8.61
N GLN A 48 -4.84 7.91 7.40
CA GLN A 48 -5.79 8.28 6.35
C GLN A 48 -7.13 7.56 6.46
N GLN A 49 -7.23 6.54 7.34
CA GLN A 49 -8.41 5.69 7.48
C GLN A 49 -9.58 6.46 8.08
N ARG A 50 -10.78 6.17 7.58
CA ARG A 50 -12.03 6.65 8.17
C ARG A 50 -12.45 5.70 9.28
N SER A 51 -12.71 6.23 10.48
CA SER A 51 -13.10 5.42 11.63
C SER A 51 -14.50 4.80 11.48
N ASP A 52 -15.39 5.48 10.75
CA ASP A 52 -16.71 4.95 10.42
C ASP A 52 -16.58 3.96 9.25
N LEU A 53 -16.96 2.71 9.51
CA LEU A 53 -16.95 1.61 8.54
C LEU A 53 -17.93 1.83 7.37
N ASN A 54 -18.97 2.63 7.57
CA ASN A 54 -19.97 2.92 6.54
C ASN A 54 -19.62 4.16 5.70
N HIS A 55 -18.51 4.82 5.99
CA HIS A 55 -18.08 5.98 5.22
C HIS A 55 -17.64 5.55 3.82
N SER A 56 -18.04 6.29 2.78
CA SER A 56 -17.74 5.96 1.37
C SER A 56 -16.24 5.87 1.03
N GLU A 57 -15.40 6.53 1.83
CA GLU A 57 -13.94 6.51 1.73
C GLU A 57 -13.25 5.51 2.69
N HIS A 58 -14.00 4.74 3.48
CA HIS A 58 -13.43 3.66 4.29
C HIS A 58 -12.86 2.59 3.35
N HIS A 59 -11.63 2.13 3.59
CA HIS A 59 -10.94 1.18 2.74
C HIS A 59 -10.43 -0.02 3.53
N ASP A 60 -10.53 -1.23 2.98
CA ASP A 60 -10.02 -2.43 3.65
C ASP A 60 -8.50 -2.54 3.57
N HIS A 61 -7.94 -2.07 2.45
CA HIS A 61 -6.52 -2.18 2.12
C HIS A 61 -6.00 -0.88 1.50
N ALA A 62 -4.74 -0.55 1.76
CA ALA A 62 -4.02 0.57 1.16
C ALA A 62 -2.85 0.05 0.31
N ILE A 63 -2.74 0.56 -0.92
CA ILE A 63 -1.62 0.28 -1.83
C ILE A 63 -0.83 1.56 -2.04
N PHE A 64 0.46 1.50 -1.74
CA PHE A 64 1.39 2.61 -1.95
C PHE A 64 2.26 2.35 -3.18
N LEU A 65 2.16 3.23 -4.17
CA LEU A 65 2.94 3.14 -5.41
C LEU A 65 4.05 4.19 -5.39
N THR A 66 5.29 3.76 -5.59
CA THR A 66 6.46 4.64 -5.64
C THR A 66 7.41 4.22 -6.74
N ARG A 67 8.12 5.19 -7.31
CA ARG A 67 9.27 4.95 -8.21
C ARG A 67 10.61 4.97 -7.46
N GLN A 68 10.58 5.26 -6.16
CA GLN A 68 11.78 5.26 -5.34
C GLN A 68 12.22 3.83 -5.04
N ASP A 69 13.52 3.61 -5.11
CA ASP A 69 14.13 2.37 -4.67
C ASP A 69 14.11 2.31 -3.13
N PHE A 70 13.43 1.30 -2.59
CA PHE A 70 13.35 1.02 -1.15
C PHE A 70 14.06 -0.27 -0.76
N GLY A 71 14.67 -0.98 -1.72
CA GLY A 71 15.42 -2.21 -1.51
C GLY A 71 15.45 -3.09 -2.77
N PRO A 72 16.13 -4.24 -2.71
CA PRO A 72 16.36 -5.08 -3.88
C PRO A 72 15.03 -5.47 -4.55
N ALA A 73 15.01 -5.41 -5.87
CA ALA A 73 13.86 -5.86 -6.65
C ALA A 73 13.72 -7.39 -6.54
N GLY A 74 12.49 -7.87 -6.35
CA GLY A 74 12.15 -9.28 -6.20
C GLY A 74 12.09 -9.74 -4.73
N MET A 75 11.37 -10.84 -4.46
CA MET A 75 11.45 -11.52 -3.17
C MET A 75 12.76 -12.32 -3.11
N GLN A 76 13.80 -11.77 -2.47
CA GLN A 76 14.98 -12.56 -2.13
C GLN A 76 14.62 -13.48 -0.95
N GLY A 77 14.36 -14.77 -1.21
CA GLY A 77 14.06 -15.75 -0.17
C GLY A 77 13.14 -16.92 -0.54
N TYR A 78 12.55 -16.92 -1.73
CA TYR A 78 11.79 -18.06 -2.25
C TYR A 78 12.32 -18.42 -3.65
N ALA A 79 13.38 -19.22 -3.68
CA ALA A 79 13.85 -19.96 -4.85
C ALA A 79 14.45 -21.29 -4.37
#